data_AF-A0A7C1W082-F1
#
_entry.id   AF-A0A7C1W082-F1
#
_cell.length_a   1.000
_cell.length_b   1.000
_cell.length_c   1.000
_cell.angle_alpha   90.00
_cell.angle_beta   90.00
_cell.angle_gamma   90.00
#
_symmetry.space_group_name_H-M   'P 1'
#
loop_
_entity.id
_entity.type
_entity.pdbx_description
1 polymer ?
#
loop_
_entity_poly.entity_id
_entity_poly.type
_entity_poly.pdbx_seq_one_letter_code
_entity_poly.pdbx_strand_id
1 'polypeptide(L)' 'MAIKDLPLEEHYIPGSAACPGCPASMALRMVFKAIGKKMIMVVPACCTSVIESLHPYTSFDIPLLNIAFEAAAAAS' A
#
# COMPACT_ATOMS: atom_id res chain seq x y z
N MET A 1 7.35 8.54 19.70
CA MET A 1 7.08 7.14 19.31
C MET A 1 8.40 6.52 18.91
N ALA A 2 8.84 5.49 19.61
CA ALA A 2 10.03 4.73 19.23
C ALA A 2 9.63 3.59 18.28
N ILE A 3 10.61 3.02 17.59
CA ILE A 3 10.39 1.85 16.71
C ILE A 3 9.71 0.67 17.45
N LYS A 4 9.93 0.57 18.76
CA LYS A 4 9.37 -0.47 19.64
C LYS A 4 7.86 -0.32 19.85
N ASP A 5 7.31 0.88 19.64
CA ASP A 5 5.90 1.19 19.87
C ASP A 5 5.03 0.93 18.62
N LEU A 6 5.63 0.50 17.50
CA LEU A 6 4.89 0.20 16.27
C LEU A 6 4.04 -1.06 16.45
N PRO A 7 2.80 -1.08 15.94
CA PRO A 7 1.95 -2.27 16.00
C PRO A 7 2.61 -3.43 15.24
N LEU A 8 2.48 -4.64 15.79
CA LEU A 8 2.98 -5.87 15.18
C LEU A 8 2.14 -6.30 13.97
N GLU A 9 0.87 -5.91 13.95
CA GLU A 9 -0.05 -6.19 12.85
C GLU A 9 0.41 -5.53 11.54
N GLU A 10 0.27 -6.23 10.43
CA GLU A 10 0.64 -5.80 9.09
C GLU A 10 -0.59 -5.82 8.20
N HIS A 11 -0.88 -4.73 7.51
CA HIS A 11 -1.85 -4.72 6.42
C HIS A 11 -1.18 -4.71 5.04
N TYR A 12 0.15 -4.64 5.02
CA TYR A 12 0.97 -4.89 3.84
C TYR A 12 1.48 -6.33 3.98
N ILE A 13 0.76 -7.27 3.40
CA ILE A 13 1.05 -8.70 3.52
C ILE A 13 2.13 -9.14 2.53
N PRO A 14 2.82 -10.27 2.77
CA PRO A 14 3.76 -10.83 1.80
C PRO A 14 3.08 -11.14 0.46
N GLY A 15 3.80 -10.94 -0.65
CA GLY A 15 3.28 -11.19 -2.01
C GLY A 15 3.48 -10.04 -2.99
N SER A 16 4.05 -8.91 -2.55
CA SER A 16 4.18 -7.72 -3.39
C SER A 16 5.17 -7.92 -4.52
N ALA A 17 4.89 -7.35 -5.70
CA ALA A 17 5.82 -7.39 -6.84
C ALA A 17 6.89 -6.28 -6.79
N ALA A 18 7.18 -5.76 -5.60
CA ALA A 18 8.23 -4.75 -5.41
C ALA A 18 9.64 -5.31 -5.66
N CYS A 19 10.52 -4.46 -6.17
CA CYS A 19 11.94 -4.77 -6.24
C CYS A 19 12.53 -4.99 -4.82
N PRO A 20 13.60 -5.80 -4.69
CA PRO A 20 14.31 -5.94 -3.42
C PRO A 20 14.80 -4.58 -2.90
N GLY A 21 14.43 -4.23 -1.67
CA GLY A 21 14.82 -2.95 -1.07
C GLY A 21 14.05 -1.73 -1.60
N CYS A 22 12.89 -1.91 -2.24
CA CYS A 22 12.06 -0.79 -2.67
C CYS A 22 11.69 0.14 -1.50
N PRO A 23 11.99 1.45 -1.59
CA PRO A 23 11.66 2.38 -0.50
C PRO A 23 10.15 2.63 -0.41
N ALA A 24 9.42 2.53 -1.53
CA ALA A 24 7.97 2.74 -1.55
C ALA A 24 7.22 1.65 -0.78
N SER A 25 7.58 0.37 -0.92
CA SER A 25 6.96 -0.71 -0.15
C SER A 25 7.23 -0.56 1.35
N MET A 26 8.45 -0.17 1.73
CA MET A 26 8.79 0.10 3.13
C MET A 26 7.99 1.28 3.69
N ALA A 27 7.84 2.36 2.93
CA ALA A 27 7.02 3.50 3.32
C ALA A 27 5.54 3.12 3.47
N LEU A 28 4.98 2.37 2.51
CA LEU A 28 3.59 1.91 2.56
C LEU A 28 3.33 1.01 3.76
N ARG A 29 4.25 0.10 4.07
CA ARG A 29 4.17 -0.74 5.28
C ARG A 29 4.08 0.10 6.55
N MET A 30 4.88 1.17 6.65
CA MET A 30 4.84 2.08 7.80
C MET A 30 3.55 2.89 7.87
N VAL A 31 3.06 3.37 6.72
CA VAL A 31 1.78 4.10 6.62
C VAL A 31 0.62 3.21 7.04
N PHE A 32 0.59 1.96 6.57
CA PHE A 32 -0.46 0.99 6.89
C PHE A 32 -0.47 0.66 8.38
N LYS A 33 0.71 0.56 9.02
CA LYS A 33 0.81 0.42 10.49
C LYS A 33 0.31 1.65 11.25
N ALA A 34 0.55 2.85 10.72
CA ALA A 34 0.16 4.08 11.39
C ALA A 34 -1.36 4.32 11.32
N ILE A 35 -2.00 3.99 10.18
CA ILE A 35 -3.43 4.23 9.95
C ILE A 35 -4.30 3.04 10.38
N GLY A 36 -3.84 1.82 10.14
CA GLY A 36 -4.60 0.59 10.37
C GLY A 36 -5.62 0.29 9.25
N LYS A 37 -6.56 -0.64 9.51
CA LYS A 37 -7.55 -1.12 8.53
C LYS A 37 -8.62 -0.13 8.09
N LYS A 38 -8.82 0.98 8.80
CA LYS A 38 -9.88 1.95 8.49
C LYS A 38 -9.42 2.98 7.44
N MET A 39 -9.01 2.49 6.28
CA MET A 39 -8.59 3.32 5.15
C MET A 39 -9.00 2.72 3.81
N ILE A 40 -9.10 3.57 2.79
CA ILE A 40 -9.20 3.18 1.39
C ILE A 40 -7.97 3.75 0.70
N MET A 41 -7.29 2.93 -0.11
CA MET A 41 -6.11 3.38 -0.85
C MET A 41 -6.48 3.64 -2.32
N VAL A 42 -6.39 4.90 -2.73
CA VAL A 42 -6.50 5.29 -4.14
C VAL A 42 -5.10 5.25 -4.74
N VAL A 43 -4.90 4.38 -5.74
CA VAL A 43 -3.61 4.18 -6.40
C VAL A 43 -3.71 4.71 -7.83
N PRO A 44 -3.11 5.87 -8.13
CA PRO A 44 -2.96 6.30 -9.51
C PRO A 44 -1.98 5.40 -10.25
N ALA A 45 -2.07 5.35 -11.58
CA ALA A 45 -1.13 4.61 -12.41
C ALA A 45 0.33 5.03 -12.14
N CYS A 46 1.05 4.21 -11.36
CA CYS A 46 2.44 4.40 -10.96
C CYS A 46 3.07 3.06 -10.52
N CYS A 47 4.30 3.08 -10.02
CA CYS A 47 4.95 1.86 -9.50
C CYS A 47 4.11 1.16 -8.42
N THR A 48 3.37 1.91 -7.60
CA THR A 48 2.52 1.34 -6.54
C THR A 48 1.43 0.43 -7.09
N SER A 49 0.85 0.76 -8.26
CA SER A 49 -0.14 -0.09 -8.95
C SER A 49 0.40 -1.43 -9.41
N VAL A 50 1.73 -1.56 -9.50
CA VAL A 50 2.40 -2.83 -9.84
C VAL A 50 2.89 -3.52 -8.57
N ILE A 51 3.41 -2.74 -7.60
CA ILE A 51 3.91 -3.24 -6.32
C ILE A 51 2.81 -3.98 -5.54
N GLU A 52 1.55 -3.55 -5.64
CA GLU A 52 0.42 -4.20 -4.97
C GLU A 52 0.23 -5.68 -5.33
N SER A 53 0.91 -6.20 -6.37
CA SER A 53 0.99 -7.58 -6.86
C SER A 53 0.23 -7.83 -8.17
N LEU A 54 0.31 -9.07 -8.68
CA LEU A 54 -0.32 -9.46 -9.93
C LEU A 54 -1.81 -9.72 -9.75
N HIS A 55 -2.61 -9.11 -10.64
CA HIS A 55 -4.02 -9.42 -10.78
C HIS A 55 -4.26 -10.94 -10.89
N PRO A 56 -5.23 -11.52 -10.16
CA PRO A 56 -6.32 -10.87 -9.40
C PRO A 56 -6.03 -10.62 -7.92
N TYR A 57 -4.81 -10.88 -7.45
CA TYR A 57 -4.47 -10.77 -6.03
C TYR A 57 -3.87 -9.41 -5.70
N THR A 58 -3.93 -9.05 -4.41
CA THR A 58 -3.27 -7.88 -3.86
C THR A 58 -2.54 -8.24 -2.57
N SER A 59 -1.43 -7.56 -2.31
CA SER A 59 -0.65 -7.63 -1.08
C SER A 59 -1.12 -6.61 -0.04
N PHE A 60 -2.14 -5.82 -0.36
CA PHE A 60 -2.70 -4.83 0.54
C PHE A 60 -3.99 -5.40 1.13
N ASP A 61 -4.03 -5.63 2.44
CA ASP A 61 -5.19 -6.14 3.19
C ASP A 61 -6.16 -5.00 3.55
N ILE A 62 -6.44 -4.13 2.58
CA ILE A 62 -7.34 -2.97 2.68
C ILE A 62 -8.08 -2.77 1.35
N PRO A 63 -9.21 -2.03 1.32
CA PRO A 63 -9.83 -1.63 0.07
C PRO A 63 -8.91 -0.75 -0.79
N LEU A 64 -8.81 -1.10 -2.07
CA LEU A 64 -7.95 -0.44 -3.07
C LEU A 64 -8.77 -0.02 -4.28
N LEU A 65 -8.43 1.15 -4.84
CA LEU A 65 -8.96 1.65 -6.09
C LEU A 65 -7.80 2.06 -7.00
N ASN A 66 -7.57 1.27 -8.05
CA ASN A 66 -6.68 1.67 -9.14
C ASN A 66 -7.39 2.65 -10.07
N ILE A 67 -6.75 3.79 -10.36
CA ILE A 67 -7.32 4.84 -11.19
C ILE A 67 -6.28 5.43 -12.15
N ALA A 68 -6.75 6.04 -13.24
CA ALA A 68 -5.90 6.79 -14.16
C ALA A 68 -5.12 7.89 -13.43
N PHE A 69 -3.90 8.17 -13.89
CA PHE A 69 -2.96 9.07 -13.23
C PHE A 69 -3.56 10.47 -13.02
N GLU A 70 -4.20 11.03 -14.05
CA GLU A 70 -4.82 12.36 -14.00
C GLU A 70 -6.08 12.45 -13.13
N ALA A 71 -6.74 11.32 -12.83
CA ALA A 71 -8.01 11.30 -12.10
C ALA A 71 -7.85 11.01 -10.60
N ALA A 72 -6.62 10.88 -10.10
CA ALA A 72 -6.33 10.49 -8.72
C ALA A 72 -7.06 11.35 -7.66
N ALA A 73 -6.96 12.67 -7.81
CA ALA A 73 -7.54 13.62 -6.86
C ALA A 73 -9.07 13.68 -6.89
N ALA A 74 -9.69 13.28 -8.00
CA ALA A 74 -11.15 13.24 -8.10
C ALA A 74 -11.75 12.03 -7.37
N ALA A 75 -10.94 11.02 -7.07
CA ALA A 75 -11.35 9.79 -6.39
C ALA A 75 -11.02 9.76 -4.89
N SER A 76 -10.27 10.75 -4.38
CA SER A 76 -9.88 10.88 -2.97
C SER A 76 -10.85 11.73 -2.15
#